data_AF-A0A1M3KBC7-F1
#
_entry.id   AF-A0A1M3KBC7-F1
#
_cell.length_a   1.000
_cell.length_b   1.000
_cell.length_c   1.000
_cell.angle_alpha   90.00
_cell.angle_beta   90.00
_cell.angle_gamma   90.00
#
_symmetry.space_group_name_H-M   'P 1'
#
loop_
_entity.id
_entity.type
_entity.pdbx_description
1 polymer ?
#
loop_
_entity_poly.entity_id
_entity_poly.type
_entity_poly.pdbx_seq_one_letter_code
_entity_poly.pdbx_strand_id
1 'polypeptide(L)' 'MVSQDLLDILRCPACVRETEGLLELVKDSWLVCQDCGRKYPIVEDIPVMLIDEGDKWKTTPQDDLPVPPPPMD' A
#
# COMPACT_ATOMS: atom_id res chain seq x y z
N MET A 1 -18.87 -10.90 16.51
CA MET A 1 -18.27 -11.03 15.17
C MET A 1 -17.30 -9.89 15.03
N VAL A 2 -16.07 -10.14 14.62
CA VAL A 2 -15.17 -9.03 14.22
C VAL A 2 -15.79 -8.45 12.95
N SER A 3 -16.29 -7.21 13.05
CA SER A 3 -17.15 -6.60 12.03
C SER A 3 -16.38 -6.35 10.72
N GLN A 4 -17.08 -6.30 9.58
CA GLN A 4 -16.53 -5.85 8.29
C GLN A 4 -15.79 -4.50 8.43
N ASP A 5 -16.20 -3.69 9.41
CA ASP A 5 -15.55 -2.45 9.84
C ASP A 5 -14.05 -2.55 10.14
N LEU A 6 -13.51 -3.74 10.45
CA LEU A 6 -12.07 -3.96 10.73
C LEU A 6 -11.24 -4.29 9.48
N LEU A 7 -11.88 -4.85 8.46
CA LEU A 7 -11.29 -5.16 7.15
C LEU A 7 -11.30 -3.93 6.22
N ASP A 8 -12.21 -2.99 6.46
CA ASP A 8 -12.25 -1.64 5.86
C ASP A 8 -11.14 -0.69 6.33
N ILE A 9 -10.33 -1.05 7.35
CA ILE A 9 -9.46 -0.12 8.07
C ILE A 9 -8.18 0.24 7.29
N LEU A 10 -7.63 -0.68 6.49
CA LEU A 10 -6.40 -0.44 5.74
C LEU A 10 -6.73 0.03 4.32
N ARG A 11 -7.08 1.31 4.23
CA ARG A 11 -7.32 2.01 2.97
C ARG A 11 -6.12 2.86 2.60
N CYS A 12 -5.97 3.15 1.32
CA CYS A 12 -5.00 4.11 0.84
C CYS A 12 -5.26 5.47 1.50
N PRO A 13 -4.27 6.05 2.21
CA PRO A 13 -4.44 7.29 2.98
C PRO A 13 -4.77 8.50 2.09
N ALA A 14 -4.44 8.42 0.80
CA ALA A 14 -4.76 9.45 -0.16
C ALA A 14 -6.15 9.28 -0.79
N CYS A 15 -6.57 8.05 -1.06
CA CYS A 15 -7.78 7.76 -1.82
C CYS A 15 -9.02 7.56 -0.94
N VAL A 16 -8.85 7.17 0.32
CA VAL A 16 -9.97 6.91 1.27
C VAL A 16 -10.92 8.11 1.45
N ARG A 17 -10.47 9.33 1.12
CA ARG A 17 -11.28 10.55 1.20
C ARG A 17 -12.20 10.76 -0.01
N GLU A 18 -11.87 10.18 -1.15
CA GLU A 18 -12.56 10.41 -2.43
C GLU A 18 -13.17 9.12 -3.02
N THR A 19 -12.59 7.96 -2.73
CA THR A 19 -12.91 6.66 -3.33
C THR A 19 -12.82 5.55 -2.27
N GLU A 20 -13.05 4.30 -2.70
CA GLU A 20 -12.92 3.16 -1.80
C GLU A 20 -11.47 2.94 -1.34
N GLY A 21 -10.44 3.38 -2.07
CA GLY A 21 -9.06 3.35 -1.60
C GLY A 21 -8.57 1.94 -1.25
N LEU A 22 -9.02 0.92 -1.98
CA LEU A 22 -8.73 -0.48 -1.65
C LEU A 22 -7.25 -0.79 -1.91
N LEU A 23 -6.64 -1.49 -0.96
CA LEU A 23 -5.24 -1.94 -1.04
C LEU A 23 -5.19 -3.44 -1.30
N GLU A 24 -4.34 -3.84 -2.24
CA GLU A 24 -4.01 -5.23 -2.54
C GLU A 24 -2.61 -5.53 -2.01
N LEU A 25 -2.45 -6.65 -1.30
CA LEU A 25 -1.15 -7.14 -0.87
C LEU A 25 -0.44 -7.83 -2.05
N VAL A 26 0.70 -7.29 -2.45
CA VAL A 26 1.52 -7.79 -3.55
C VAL A 26 2.86 -8.29 -2.99
N LYS A 27 3.25 -9.51 -3.37
CA LYS A 27 4.50 -10.17 -2.96
C LYS A 27 4.74 -10.19 -1.43
N ASP A 28 3.68 -10.16 -0.63
CA ASP A 28 3.74 -10.10 0.85
C ASP A 28 4.62 -8.97 1.42
N SER A 29 4.91 -7.94 0.62
CA SER A 29 5.85 -6.87 0.99
C SER A 29 5.39 -5.48 0.53
N TRP A 30 4.28 -5.40 -0.19
CA TRP A 30 3.77 -4.18 -0.79
C TRP A 30 2.26 -4.10 -0.68
N LEU A 31 1.73 -2.95 -0.30
CA LEU A 31 0.30 -2.64 -0.40
C LEU A 31 0.08 -1.73 -1.60
N VAL A 32 -0.61 -2.22 -2.62
CA VAL A 32 -0.87 -1.52 -3.86
C VAL A 32 -2.30 -1.01 -3.89
N CYS A 33 -2.49 0.30 -4.04
CA CYS A 33 -3.82 0.87 -4.19
C CYS A 33 -4.39 0.60 -5.58
N GLN A 34 -5.59 0.05 -5.64
CA GLN A 34 -6.30 -0.25 -6.89
C GLN A 34 -6.82 1.02 -7.59
N ASP A 35 -7.10 2.09 -6.83
CA ASP A 35 -7.63 3.34 -7.38
C ASP A 35 -6.54 4.25 -7.98
N CYS A 36 -5.43 4.44 -7.24
CA CYS A 36 -4.37 5.37 -7.66
C CYS A 36 -3.07 4.70 -8.11
N GLY A 37 -2.89 3.39 -7.89
CA GLY A 37 -1.68 2.66 -8.27
C GLY A 37 -0.45 2.94 -7.40
N ARG A 38 -0.59 3.70 -6.29
CA ARG A 38 0.48 3.90 -5.31
C ARG A 38 0.83 2.58 -4.63
N LYS A 39 2.10 2.40 -4.30
CA LYS A 39 2.61 1.14 -3.75
C LYS A 39 3.39 1.41 -2.48
N TYR A 40 2.81 1.02 -1.36
CA TYR A 40 3.34 1.27 -0.02
C TYR A 40 4.18 0.06 0.41
N PRO A 41 5.47 0.22 0.73
CA PRO A 41 6.29 -0.90 1.19
C PRO A 41 5.90 -1.34 2.61
N ILE A 42 6.14 -2.60 2.94
CA ILE A 42 6.04 -3.15 4.29
C ILE A 42 7.46 -3.38 4.80
N VAL A 43 7.91 -2.57 5.74
CA VAL A 43 9.27 -2.60 6.28
C VAL A 43 9.20 -3.09 7.72
N GLU A 44 9.95 -4.15 8.06
CA GLU A 44 9.92 -4.78 9.39
C GLU A 44 8.50 -5.15 9.87
N ASP A 45 7.69 -5.73 8.98
CA ASP A 45 6.27 -6.05 9.21
C ASP A 45 5.37 -4.83 9.52
N ILE A 46 5.87 -3.60 9.30
CA ILE A 46 5.11 -2.35 9.47
C ILE A 46 4.79 -1.76 8.09
N PRO A 47 3.49 -1.61 7.73
CA PRO A 47 3.09 -0.94 6.50
C PRO A 47 3.45 0.55 6.51
N VAL A 48 4.23 0.97 5.53
CA VAL A 48 4.65 2.36 5.37
C VAL A 48 3.57 3.12 4.59
N MET A 49 2.57 3.61 5.31
CA MET A 49 1.44 4.32 4.72
C MET A 49 1.73 5.81 4.46
N LEU A 50 2.95 6.15 4.04
CA LEU A 50 3.33 7.51 3.65
C LEU A 50 3.03 7.74 2.18
N ILE A 51 2.32 8.82 1.86
CA ILE A 51 1.91 9.14 0.48
C ILE A 51 3.14 9.31 -0.42
N ASP A 52 4.18 9.99 0.07
CA ASP A 52 5.41 10.25 -0.68
C ASP A 52 6.14 8.95 -1.03
N GLU A 53 6.21 8.00 -0.10
CA GLU A 53 6.76 6.67 -0.35
C GLU A 53 5.93 5.92 -1.40
N GLY A 54 4.61 5.93 -1.25
CA GLY A 54 3.70 5.29 -2.21
C GLY A 54 3.83 5.84 -3.64
N ASP A 55 4.12 7.14 -3.78
CA ASP A 55 4.24 7.82 -5.07
C ASP A 55 5.54 7.45 -5.81
N LYS A 56 6.65 7.22 -5.08
CA LYS A 56 7.93 6.78 -5.65
C LYS A 56 7.80 5.50 -6.49
N TRP A 57 6.91 4.61 -6.07
CA TRP A 57 6.71 3.29 -6.70
C TRP A 57 5.51 3.24 -7.64
N LYS A 58 4.78 4.35 -7.81
CA LYS A 58 3.54 4.39 -8.58
C LYS A 58 3.73 3.96 -10.04
N THR A 59 4.85 4.32 -10.65
CA THR A 59 5.20 3.97 -12.04
C THR A 59 5.94 2.65 -12.18
N THR A 60 6.45 2.07 -11.10
CA THR A 60 7.13 0.77 -11.10
C THR A 60 6.13 -0.36 -11.35
N PRO A 61 6.33 -1.25 -12.33
CA PRO A 61 5.51 -2.44 -12.50
C PRO A 61 5.51 -3.32 -11.24
N GLN A 62 4.40 -3.98 -10.95
CA GLN A 62 4.31 -4.85 -9.76
C GLN A 62 5.36 -5.98 -9.78
N ASP A 63 5.64 -6.52 -10.97
CA ASP A 63 6.66 -7.55 -11.17
C ASP A 63 8.09 -7.06 -10.86
N ASP A 64 8.35 -5.76 -10.97
CA ASP A 64 9.66 -5.15 -10.73
C ASP A 64 9.84 -4.63 -9.29
N LEU A 65 8.83 -4.79 -8.43
CA LEU A 65 8.92 -4.39 -7.03
C LEU A 65 9.97 -5.22 -6.29
N PRO A 66 10.95 -4.59 -5.60
CA PRO A 66 11.98 -5.31 -4.86
C PRO A 66 11.42 -5.97 -3.59
N VAL A 67 11.96 -7.14 -3.25
CA VAL A 67 11.64 -7.90 -2.02
C VAL A 67 12.97 -8.34 -1.39
N PRO A 68 13.32 -7.92 -0.16
CA PRO A 68 12.54 -7.03 0.71
C PRO A 68 12.46 -5.59 0.16
N PRO A 69 11.46 -4.79 0.57
CA PRO A 69 11.41 -3.39 0.20
C PRO A 69 12.67 -2.65 0.67
N PRO A 70 13.11 -1.61 -0.03
CA PRO A 70 14.26 -0.84 0.38
C PRO A 70 14.01 -0.19 1.76
N PRO A 71 15.05 -0.09 2.60
CA PRO A 71 14.95 0.66 3.84
C PRO A 71 14.59 2.12 3.53
N MET A 72 13.75 2.71 4.37
CA MET A 72 13.54 4.15 4.34
C MET A 72 14.78 4.84 4.89
N ASP A 73 15.40 5.71 4.09
CA ASP A 73 16.48 6.60 4.51
C ASP A 73 16.00 7.68 5.48
#